data_AF-A0A4Y6IBD0-F1
#
_entry.id   AF-A0A4Y6IBD0-F1
#
_cell.length_a   1.000
_cell.length_b   1.000
_cell.length_c   1.000
_cell.angle_alpha   90.00
_cell.angle_beta   90.00
_cell.angle_gamma   90.00
#
_symmetry.space_group_name_H-M   'P 1'
#
loop_
_entity.id
_entity.type
_entity.pdbx_description
1 polymer ?
#
loop_
_entity_poly.entity_id
_entity_poly.type
_entity_poly.pdbx_seq_one_letter_code
_entity_poly.pdbx_strand_id
1 'polypeptide(L)'
;MSPLTNITSLANEVNYGLNTPIYIVGGGSFAIKLANVLIDNQLEFEFIDEFASSLLLERNVYKAHSIPSPLGIFFIAISIDEYALAAISRLAQQGVKKEQCLPLKYDSDSIMLGHMFTHNRHKLLELLAQPLSSVKELESSFYIERNQFFESSSAQKKHLIGICCLGRGGGYLGHLGHIPTWLAAHHNTVTLSDSELDLQGTMPRFLMGQSAMNAETSLDLVITAHVFPCSPRQTKKLSFCHMIYDFLLFNQQTYEHLQQAQTHYVFLPSSASMKMHQDICLQNKFENNIVLIPGGYPRHDNNMRQYHDVCATQLPVDSILYAPTLSSLPAGNETYACYSIISALQFVPEILARFSDKKLIFRPHPEDLALVKYSLSHPRAQAFAELLAWCEQHPRCEIDVSQQSYLESFARSALIISDTSSVAFSFALLTGRPVILFSSDHHSLIQDYNQCQFILDKPKFAHLVNNENDLYQTISELLLSTDKSLAHTDFCKSSIFNLGHSEDYLYQHFDYILQDKRHPDWWYLRDHIEAH
;
A
#
# COMPACT_ATOMS: atom_id res chain seq x y z
N MET A 1 38.80 19.48 -12.79
CA MET A 1 38.75 18.02 -12.52
C MET A 1 40.01 17.64 -11.79
N SER A 2 39.91 17.54 -10.46
CA SER A 2 40.98 17.07 -9.57
C SER A 2 40.50 15.77 -8.91
N PRO A 3 41.33 14.74 -8.73
CA PRO A 3 40.86 13.46 -8.24
C PRO A 3 40.65 13.52 -6.73
N LEU A 4 39.45 13.11 -6.31
CA LEU A 4 39.11 12.81 -4.92
C LEU A 4 40.03 11.69 -4.42
N THR A 5 40.77 12.00 -3.36
CA THR A 5 41.59 11.05 -2.62
C THR A 5 40.67 10.15 -1.79
N ASN A 6 40.71 8.85 -2.07
CA ASN A 6 40.08 7.83 -1.23
C ASN A 6 40.75 7.81 0.14
N ILE A 7 40.07 8.38 1.13
CA ILE A 7 40.39 8.19 2.55
C ILE A 7 39.73 6.86 2.95
N THR A 8 40.49 5.77 2.89
CA THR A 8 40.16 4.54 3.61
C THR A 8 40.43 4.78 5.10
N SER A 9 39.40 5.23 5.82
CA SER A 9 39.47 5.27 7.28
C SER A 9 39.51 3.84 7.82
N LEU A 10 40.65 3.47 8.42
CA LEU A 10 40.75 2.32 9.32
C LEU A 10 39.85 2.61 10.53
N ALA A 11 38.59 2.19 10.44
CA ALA A 11 37.68 2.15 11.58
C ALA A 11 38.15 1.01 12.49
N ASN A 12 38.86 1.36 13.56
CA ASN A 12 38.92 0.52 14.75
C ASN A 12 37.49 0.47 15.31
N GLU A 13 36.71 -0.53 14.91
CA GLU A 13 35.41 -0.80 15.52
C GLU A 13 35.65 -1.17 16.99
N VAL A 14 35.49 -0.18 17.86
CA VAL A 14 35.34 -0.42 19.29
C VAL A 14 34.09 -1.29 19.43
N ASN A 15 34.26 -2.52 19.91
CA ASN A 15 33.19 -3.47 20.09
C ASN A 15 32.28 -3.00 21.22
N TYR A 16 31.31 -2.14 20.92
CA TYR A 16 30.25 -1.68 21.82
C TYR A 16 29.20 -2.78 22.02
N GLY A 17 29.65 -4.00 22.31
CA GLY A 17 28.80 -5.17 22.48
C GLY A 17 27.82 -4.95 23.61
N LEU A 18 26.53 -5.07 23.31
CA LEU A 18 25.48 -5.14 24.31
C LEU A 18 25.67 -6.50 25.02
N ASN A 19 26.14 -6.50 26.27
CA ASN A 19 26.34 -7.74 27.04
C ASN A 19 25.02 -8.43 27.42
N THR A 20 23.88 -7.80 27.14
CA THR A 20 22.54 -8.30 27.43
C THR A 20 22.05 -9.16 26.25
N PRO A 21 21.68 -10.43 26.49
CA PRO A 21 21.07 -11.27 25.46
C PRO A 21 19.82 -10.64 24.86
N ILE A 22 19.65 -10.81 23.55
CA ILE A 22 18.44 -10.40 22.82
C ILE A 22 17.63 -11.65 22.47
N TYR A 23 16.32 -11.60 22.73
CA TYR A 23 15.38 -12.64 22.38
C TYR A 23 14.26 -12.09 21.50
N ILE A 24 13.92 -12.82 20.44
CA ILE A 24 12.71 -12.60 19.64
C ILE A 24 11.64 -13.59 20.08
N VAL A 25 10.51 -13.09 20.56
CA VAL A 25 9.40 -13.92 21.03
C VAL A 25 8.36 -14.05 19.92
N GLY A 26 8.14 -15.28 19.45
CA GLY A 26 7.33 -15.65 18.29
C GLY A 26 8.17 -16.27 17.15
N GLY A 27 7.57 -17.15 16.36
CA GLY A 27 8.19 -17.80 15.19
C GLY A 27 7.48 -17.53 13.85
N GLY A 28 6.50 -16.61 13.83
CA GLY A 28 5.75 -16.24 12.62
C GLY A 28 6.52 -15.31 11.68
N SER A 29 5.89 -14.95 10.55
CA SER A 29 6.49 -14.07 9.53
C SER A 29 6.96 -12.71 10.08
N PHE A 30 6.26 -12.16 11.07
CA PHE A 30 6.65 -10.90 11.72
C PHE A 30 7.97 -11.05 12.51
N ALA A 31 8.12 -12.13 13.28
CA ALA A 31 9.35 -12.43 14.00
C ALA A 31 10.54 -12.63 13.04
N ILE A 32 10.31 -13.27 11.89
CA ILE A 32 11.32 -13.43 10.84
C ILE A 32 11.75 -12.08 10.24
N LYS A 33 10.80 -11.16 10.00
CA LYS A 33 11.14 -9.79 9.53
C LYS A 33 12.02 -9.06 10.53
N LEU A 34 11.68 -9.12 11.82
CA LEU A 34 12.51 -8.52 12.87
C LEU A 34 13.90 -9.19 12.95
N ALA A 35 13.95 -10.52 12.84
CA ALA A 35 15.21 -11.25 12.85
C ALA A 35 16.15 -10.79 11.73
N ASN A 36 15.63 -10.57 10.52
CA ASN A 36 16.43 -10.02 9.42
C ASN A 36 17.00 -8.63 9.76
N VAL A 37 16.22 -7.76 10.43
CA VAL A 37 16.73 -6.46 10.91
C VAL A 37 17.91 -6.63 11.88
N LEU A 38 17.86 -7.62 12.79
CA LEU A 38 18.96 -7.89 13.71
C LEU A 38 20.18 -8.51 13.00
N ILE A 39 19.96 -9.42 12.04
CA ILE A 39 21.01 -10.03 11.21
C ILE A 39 21.74 -8.95 10.41
N ASP A 40 21.00 -8.08 9.72
CA ASP A 40 21.56 -7.00 8.89
C ASP A 40 22.42 -6.03 9.72
N ASN A 41 22.17 -5.95 11.03
CA ASN A 41 22.90 -5.12 11.98
C ASN A 41 23.89 -5.90 12.87
N GLN A 42 24.17 -7.16 12.52
CA GLN A 42 25.15 -8.02 13.20
C GLN A 42 24.90 -8.10 14.72
N LEU A 43 23.66 -8.39 15.10
CA LEU A 43 23.28 -8.64 16.48
C LEU A 43 22.99 -10.13 16.68
N GLU A 44 23.52 -10.67 17.77
CA GLU A 44 23.20 -12.02 18.20
C GLU A 44 21.86 -12.02 18.94
N PHE A 45 21.02 -12.99 18.60
CA PHE A 45 19.72 -13.19 19.20
C PHE A 45 19.31 -14.65 19.10
N GLU A 46 18.33 -15.02 19.92
CA GLU A 46 17.70 -16.34 19.89
C GLU A 46 16.18 -16.20 19.85
N PHE A 47 15.47 -17.23 19.41
CA PHE A 47 14.02 -17.22 19.37
C PHE A 47 13.40 -17.85 20.63
N ILE A 48 12.20 -17.41 20.96
CA ILE A 48 11.33 -18.04 21.96
C ILE A 48 9.96 -18.27 21.30
N ASP A 49 9.57 -19.53 21.11
CA ASP A 49 8.29 -19.86 20.50
C ASP A 49 7.73 -21.19 21.04
N GLU A 50 6.45 -21.21 21.42
CA GLU A 50 5.83 -22.39 22.03
C GLU A 50 5.49 -23.50 21.03
N PHE A 51 5.49 -23.22 19.72
CA PHE A 51 5.08 -24.15 18.68
C PHE A 51 6.25 -24.61 17.82
N ALA A 52 7.18 -23.73 17.49
CA ALA A 52 8.40 -24.08 16.77
C ALA A 52 9.37 -24.84 17.70
N SER A 53 10.00 -25.88 17.17
CA SER A 53 10.99 -26.72 17.87
C SER A 53 12.28 -26.93 17.09
N SER A 54 12.29 -26.57 15.80
CA SER A 54 13.47 -26.55 14.94
C SER A 54 14.14 -25.18 14.96
N LEU A 55 15.40 -25.13 14.52
CA LEU A 55 16.09 -23.86 14.30
C LEU A 55 15.28 -22.95 13.34
N LEU A 56 15.29 -21.65 13.63
CA LEU A 56 14.74 -20.61 12.75
C LEU A 56 15.88 -19.69 12.33
N LEU A 57 16.11 -19.55 11.02
CA LEU A 57 17.25 -18.79 10.48
C LEU A 57 18.60 -19.19 11.13
N GLU A 58 18.80 -20.49 11.32
CA GLU A 58 20.01 -21.05 11.96
C GLU A 58 20.22 -20.62 13.44
N ARG A 59 19.17 -20.10 14.10
CA ARG A 59 19.15 -19.73 15.51
C ARG A 59 18.33 -20.71 16.34
N ASN A 60 18.68 -20.85 17.62
CA ASN A 60 17.98 -21.70 18.57
C ASN A 60 16.57 -21.15 18.84
N VAL A 61 15.63 -22.07 19.07
CA VAL A 61 14.27 -21.75 19.50
C VAL A 61 14.04 -22.37 20.87
N TYR A 62 13.81 -21.54 21.88
CA TYR A 62 13.50 -21.96 23.23
C TYR A 62 11.99 -21.95 23.49
N LYS A 63 11.52 -22.78 24.43
CA LYS A 63 10.24 -22.55 25.10
C LYS A 63 10.41 -21.50 26.17
N ALA A 64 9.35 -20.77 26.55
CA ALA A 64 9.47 -19.76 27.59
C ALA A 64 10.06 -20.35 28.89
N HIS A 65 9.63 -21.55 29.29
CA HIS A 65 10.10 -22.23 30.50
C HIS A 65 11.56 -22.76 30.42
N SER A 66 12.22 -22.66 29.27
CA SER A 66 13.57 -23.17 29.04
C SER A 66 14.53 -22.08 28.57
N ILE A 67 14.20 -20.81 28.77
CA ILE A 67 15.06 -19.71 28.35
C ILE A 67 16.39 -19.74 29.12
N PRO A 68 17.54 -19.51 28.46
CA PRO A 68 18.85 -19.57 29.12
C PRO A 68 19.06 -18.52 30.21
N SER A 69 18.47 -17.33 30.04
CA SER A 69 18.59 -16.21 30.97
C SER A 69 17.30 -15.39 31.01
N PRO A 70 16.77 -15.04 32.20
CA PRO A 70 15.69 -14.06 32.33
C PRO A 70 16.21 -12.61 32.23
N LEU A 71 17.52 -12.40 32.31
CA LEU A 71 18.17 -11.12 32.12
C LEU A 71 18.50 -10.96 30.63
N GLY A 72 17.59 -10.33 29.90
CA GLY A 72 17.67 -10.11 28.46
C GLY A 72 16.74 -8.98 28.01
N ILE A 73 16.79 -8.64 26.72
CA ILE A 73 15.80 -7.82 26.03
C ILE A 73 14.90 -8.76 25.23
N PHE A 74 13.59 -8.67 25.42
CA PHE A 74 12.62 -9.58 24.82
C PHE A 74 11.72 -8.80 23.85
N PHE A 75 12.01 -8.85 22.56
CA PHE A 75 11.13 -8.27 21.54
C PHE A 75 9.94 -9.19 21.31
N ILE A 76 8.73 -8.74 21.64
CA ILE A 76 7.51 -9.53 21.46
C ILE A 76 6.97 -9.28 20.05
N ALA A 77 7.37 -10.14 19.09
CA ALA A 77 7.03 -10.05 17.68
C ALA A 77 5.80 -10.92 17.33
N ILE A 78 4.70 -10.69 18.06
CA ILE A 78 3.43 -11.41 17.92
C ILE A 78 2.32 -10.39 17.65
N SER A 79 1.70 -10.46 16.47
CA SER A 79 0.74 -9.45 16.00
C SER A 79 -0.65 -9.54 16.66
N ILE A 80 -0.95 -10.66 17.32
CA ILE A 80 -2.24 -10.88 18.01
C ILE A 80 -2.04 -10.53 19.49
N ASP A 81 -2.72 -9.48 19.96
CA ASP A 81 -2.57 -8.94 21.32
C ASP A 81 -2.75 -10.03 22.41
N GLU A 82 -3.74 -10.91 22.28
CA GLU A 82 -3.98 -12.01 23.22
C GLU A 82 -2.76 -12.94 23.35
N TYR A 83 -2.15 -13.32 22.23
CA TYR A 83 -1.00 -14.21 22.20
C TYR A 83 0.27 -13.52 22.68
N ALA A 84 0.44 -12.23 22.36
CA ALA A 84 1.52 -11.41 22.88
C ALA A 84 1.45 -11.31 24.41
N LEU A 85 0.27 -11.02 24.97
CA LEU A 85 0.04 -10.96 26.42
C LEU A 85 0.27 -12.31 27.09
N ALA A 86 -0.19 -13.40 26.49
CA ALA A 86 0.05 -14.74 27.00
C ALA A 86 1.56 -15.09 27.01
N ALA A 87 2.30 -14.71 25.97
CA ALA A 87 3.75 -14.90 25.92
C ALA A 87 4.47 -14.09 27.00
N ILE A 88 4.11 -12.81 27.18
CA ILE A 88 4.64 -11.96 28.26
C ILE A 88 4.35 -12.58 29.63
N SER A 89 3.14 -13.10 29.85
CA SER A 89 2.79 -13.76 31.11
C SER A 89 3.63 -15.01 31.37
N ARG A 90 3.94 -15.81 30.35
CA ARG A 90 4.81 -16.99 30.50
C ARG A 90 6.24 -16.59 30.83
N LEU A 91 6.77 -15.56 30.17
CA LEU A 91 8.10 -15.00 30.47
C LEU A 91 8.17 -14.44 31.89
N ALA A 92 7.13 -13.75 32.35
CA ALA A 92 7.04 -13.23 33.71
C ALA A 92 7.10 -14.34 34.77
N GLN A 93 6.51 -15.51 34.51
CA GLN A 93 6.62 -16.69 35.38
C GLN A 93 8.06 -17.22 35.50
N GLN A 94 8.94 -16.90 34.54
CA GLN A 94 10.36 -17.24 34.55
C GLN A 94 11.24 -16.11 35.11
N GLY A 95 10.64 -15.06 35.67
CA GLY A 95 11.35 -13.94 36.28
C GLY A 95 11.76 -12.82 35.30
N VAL A 96 11.29 -12.87 34.05
CA VAL A 96 11.45 -11.74 33.10
C VAL A 96 10.57 -10.58 33.56
N LYS A 97 11.16 -9.40 33.77
CA LYS A 97 10.41 -8.21 34.18
C LYS A 97 9.64 -7.61 33.00
N LYS A 98 8.54 -6.93 33.29
CA LYS A 98 7.67 -6.35 32.25
C LYS A 98 8.42 -5.33 31.39
N GLU A 99 9.28 -4.52 32.00
CA GLU A 99 10.13 -3.52 31.33
C GLU A 99 11.24 -4.10 30.44
N GLN A 100 11.44 -5.42 30.48
CA GLN A 100 12.35 -6.14 29.57
C GLN A 100 11.62 -6.67 28.33
N CYS A 101 10.29 -6.72 28.38
CA CYS A 101 9.44 -7.15 27.27
C CYS A 101 9.04 -5.92 26.46
N LEU A 102 9.52 -5.83 25.22
CA LEU A 102 9.23 -4.74 24.29
C LEU A 102 8.26 -5.24 23.21
N PRO A 103 6.94 -4.97 23.33
CA PRO A 103 5.98 -5.46 22.36
C PRO A 103 6.04 -4.66 21.07
N LEU A 104 6.25 -5.36 19.96
CA LEU A 104 6.14 -4.80 18.62
C LEU A 104 4.74 -5.17 18.12
N LYS A 105 3.92 -4.18 17.80
CA LYS A 105 2.54 -4.41 17.39
C LYS A 105 2.40 -4.46 15.87
N TYR A 106 3.23 -3.69 15.18
CA TYR A 106 3.15 -3.53 13.74
C TYR A 106 4.50 -3.80 13.07
N ASP A 107 4.47 -4.31 11.84
CA ASP A 107 5.68 -4.50 11.02
C ASP A 107 6.53 -3.21 10.94
N SER A 108 5.89 -2.03 10.91
CA SER A 108 6.57 -0.73 10.93
C SER A 108 7.52 -0.55 12.12
N ASP A 109 7.20 -1.18 13.26
CA ASP A 109 8.00 -1.06 14.47
C ASP A 109 9.36 -1.75 14.27
N SER A 110 9.41 -2.85 13.50
CA SER A 110 10.67 -3.50 13.11
C SER A 110 11.44 -2.66 12.08
N ILE A 111 10.75 -1.99 11.16
CA ILE A 111 11.36 -1.07 10.18
C ILE A 111 12.02 0.10 10.91
N MET A 112 11.33 0.68 11.90
CA MET A 112 11.86 1.76 12.72
C MET A 112 13.10 1.36 13.52
N LEU A 113 13.15 0.14 14.07
CA LEU A 113 14.36 -0.39 14.70
C LEU A 113 15.52 -0.46 13.72
N GLY A 114 15.27 -0.92 12.48
CA GLY A 114 16.27 -0.92 11.42
C GLY A 114 16.83 0.47 11.15
N HIS A 115 15.95 1.47 10.98
CA HIS A 115 16.37 2.87 10.81
C HIS A 115 17.20 3.39 11.99
N MET A 116 16.82 3.08 13.23
CA MET A 116 17.59 3.48 14.41
C MET A 116 18.97 2.85 14.46
N PHE A 117 19.11 1.56 14.10
CA PHE A 117 20.42 0.92 14.02
C PHE A 117 21.31 1.57 12.97
N THR A 118 20.78 1.82 11.77
CA THR A 118 21.53 2.49 10.70
C THR A 118 21.89 3.93 11.05
N HIS A 119 20.99 4.65 11.73
CA HIS A 119 21.18 6.06 12.05
C HIS A 119 22.16 6.28 13.22
N ASN A 120 21.96 5.57 14.34
CA ASN A 120 22.84 5.66 15.51
C ASN A 120 22.72 4.41 16.39
N ARG A 121 23.40 3.33 15.97
CA ARG A 121 23.47 2.05 16.70
C ARG A 121 23.79 2.23 18.18
N HIS A 122 24.82 3.03 18.52
CA HIS A 122 25.26 3.17 19.91
C HIS A 122 24.15 3.72 20.81
N LYS A 123 23.48 4.80 20.38
CA LYS A 123 22.36 5.39 21.11
C LYS A 123 21.21 4.39 21.29
N LEU A 124 20.88 3.62 20.25
CA LEU A 124 19.83 2.60 20.35
C LEU A 124 20.20 1.52 21.38
N LEU A 125 21.43 1.01 21.33
CA LEU A 125 21.91 0.00 22.28
C LEU A 125 21.90 0.52 23.73
N GLU A 126 22.26 1.79 23.95
CA GLU A 126 22.18 2.45 25.26
C GLU A 126 20.73 2.53 25.76
N LEU A 127 19.81 2.94 24.91
CA LEU A 127 18.39 3.03 25.25
C LEU A 127 17.78 1.66 25.55
N LEU A 128 18.13 0.64 24.76
CA LEU A 128 17.68 -0.74 24.99
C LEU A 128 18.22 -1.35 26.29
N ALA A 129 19.31 -0.82 26.84
CA ALA A 129 19.82 -1.22 28.15
C ALA A 129 19.05 -0.59 29.32
N GLN A 130 18.18 0.38 29.05
CA GLN A 130 17.33 1.03 30.04
C GLN A 130 15.96 0.35 30.13
N PRO A 131 15.25 0.42 31.28
CA PRO A 131 13.87 -0.01 31.38
C PRO A 131 12.98 0.75 30.37
N LEU A 132 12.33 0.04 29.46
CA LEU A 132 11.42 0.62 28.46
C LEU A 132 10.03 -0.01 28.62
N SER A 133 8.99 0.81 28.56
CA SER A 133 7.60 0.34 28.67
C SER A 133 6.96 0.04 27.30
N SER A 134 7.51 0.58 26.21
CA SER A 134 6.96 0.45 24.86
C SER A 134 7.94 0.86 23.76
N VAL A 135 7.66 0.45 22.52
CA VAL A 135 8.40 0.88 21.33
C VAL A 135 8.22 2.38 21.09
N LYS A 136 7.05 2.94 21.40
CA LYS A 136 6.81 4.39 21.35
C LYS A 136 7.80 5.14 22.22
N GLU A 137 8.03 4.68 23.45
CA GLU A 137 8.98 5.30 24.37
C GLU A 137 10.40 5.23 23.82
N LEU A 138 10.80 4.07 23.29
CA LEU A 138 12.09 3.91 22.62
C LEU A 138 12.26 4.90 21.46
N GLU A 139 11.27 4.99 20.56
CA GLU A 139 11.29 5.94 19.46
C GLU A 139 11.38 7.39 19.93
N SER A 140 10.62 7.73 20.99
CA SER A 140 10.57 9.08 21.55
C SER A 140 11.91 9.50 22.15
N SER A 141 12.59 8.59 22.84
CA SER A 141 13.93 8.81 23.40
C SER A 141 15.02 8.83 22.31
N PHE A 142 14.83 8.07 21.24
CA PHE A 142 15.76 8.06 20.12
C PHE A 142 15.65 9.34 19.27
N TYR A 143 14.44 9.76 18.90
CA TYR A 143 14.17 10.93 18.06
C TYR A 143 13.70 12.14 18.88
N ILE A 144 14.55 12.66 19.76
CA ILE A 144 14.19 13.75 20.71
C ILE A 144 13.68 15.00 19.99
N GLU A 145 14.29 15.37 18.85
CA GLU A 145 13.93 16.55 18.05
C GLU A 145 12.47 16.49 17.57
N ARG A 146 11.96 15.29 17.30
CA ARG A 146 10.56 15.05 16.91
C ARG A 146 9.61 15.45 18.04
N ASN A 147 9.93 15.09 19.28
CA ASN A 147 9.09 15.46 20.43
C ASN A 147 9.14 16.97 20.69
N GLN A 148 10.32 17.57 20.60
CA GLN A 148 10.49 19.02 20.73
C GLN A 148 9.68 19.79 19.67
N PHE A 149 9.60 19.26 18.45
CA PHE A 149 8.73 19.80 17.40
C PHE A 149 7.24 19.76 17.80
N PHE A 150 6.75 18.64 18.31
CA PHE A 150 5.34 18.52 18.71
C PHE A 150 5.00 19.38 19.93
N GLU A 151 5.90 19.46 20.91
CA GLU A 151 5.76 20.31 22.09
C GLU A 151 5.70 21.80 21.69
N SER A 152 6.61 22.24 20.83
CA SER A 152 6.65 23.62 20.34
C SER A 152 5.46 23.97 19.45
N SER A 153 5.01 23.04 18.59
CA SER A 153 3.83 23.22 17.75
C SER A 153 2.55 23.36 18.58
N SER A 154 2.39 22.50 19.60
CA SER A 154 1.26 22.56 20.53
C SER A 154 1.19 23.91 21.27
N ALA A 155 2.35 24.47 21.63
CA ALA A 155 2.42 25.78 22.29
C ALA A 155 1.94 26.95 21.41
N GLN A 156 2.03 26.84 20.07
CA GLN A 156 1.64 27.90 19.14
C GLN A 156 0.13 28.03 18.93
N LYS A 157 -0.69 27.07 19.42
CA LYS A 157 -2.16 27.05 19.27
C LYS A 157 -2.65 27.18 17.81
N LYS A 158 -1.84 26.74 16.84
CA LYS A 158 -2.25 26.62 15.43
C LYS A 158 -2.58 25.16 15.16
N HIS A 159 -3.57 24.90 14.30
CA HIS A 159 -3.87 23.54 13.87
C HIS A 159 -2.64 22.89 13.23
N LEU A 160 -2.20 21.76 13.77
CA LEU A 160 -1.14 20.93 13.23
C LEU A 160 -1.74 19.77 12.43
N ILE A 161 -1.47 19.75 11.14
CA ILE A 161 -1.96 18.73 10.20
C ILE A 161 -0.85 17.71 9.97
N GLY A 162 -1.15 16.44 10.24
CA GLY A 162 -0.24 15.33 9.99
C GLY A 162 -0.54 14.65 8.67
N ILE A 163 0.47 14.47 7.81
CA ILE A 163 0.41 13.58 6.66
C ILE A 163 1.07 12.27 7.08
N CYS A 164 0.26 11.25 7.33
CA CYS A 164 0.72 9.99 7.92
C CYS A 164 0.73 8.88 6.86
N CYS A 165 1.90 8.32 6.59
CA CYS A 165 2.06 7.25 5.61
C CYS A 165 3.01 6.14 6.07
N LEU A 166 2.73 4.91 5.67
CA LEU A 166 3.61 3.78 5.86
C LEU A 166 4.34 3.49 4.53
N GLY A 167 5.65 3.28 4.55
CA GLY A 167 6.46 2.95 3.39
C GLY A 167 6.09 1.63 2.72
N ARG A 168 5.35 0.77 3.44
CA ARG A 168 4.79 -0.46 2.86
C ARG A 168 3.67 -0.17 1.87
N GLY A 169 3.74 -0.80 0.69
CA GLY A 169 2.64 -0.91 -0.26
C GLY A 169 2.55 0.16 -1.35
N GLY A 170 3.69 0.66 -1.84
CA GLY A 170 3.81 1.23 -3.18
C GLY A 170 3.01 2.52 -3.43
N GLY A 171 3.62 3.67 -3.12
CA GLY A 171 3.18 4.95 -3.68
C GLY A 171 1.91 5.56 -3.09
N TYR A 172 1.53 5.22 -1.85
CA TYR A 172 0.37 5.81 -1.15
C TYR A 172 0.39 7.34 -1.13
N LEU A 173 1.56 7.96 -0.92
CA LEU A 173 1.69 9.42 -1.03
C LEU A 173 1.34 9.94 -2.43
N GLY A 174 1.61 9.16 -3.47
CA GLY A 174 1.19 9.48 -4.83
C GLY A 174 -0.33 9.55 -5.00
N HIS A 175 -1.11 8.97 -4.10
CA HIS A 175 -2.57 9.11 -4.10
C HIS A 175 -3.06 10.47 -3.62
N LEU A 176 -2.21 11.20 -2.88
CA LEU A 176 -2.52 12.54 -2.39
C LEU A 176 -2.19 13.63 -3.41
N GLY A 177 -1.56 13.30 -4.54
CA GLY A 177 -1.17 14.26 -5.56
C GLY A 177 -0.33 15.42 -4.97
N HIS A 178 -0.75 16.67 -5.20
CA HIS A 178 -0.07 17.87 -4.70
C HIS A 178 -0.62 18.38 -3.36
N ILE A 179 -1.58 17.67 -2.77
CA ILE A 179 -2.19 18.05 -1.48
C ILE A 179 -1.13 18.26 -0.38
N PRO A 180 -0.09 17.41 -0.22
CA PRO A 180 0.95 17.65 0.77
C PRO A 180 1.65 18.99 0.63
N THR A 181 2.00 19.36 -0.61
CA THR A 181 2.67 20.63 -0.93
C THR A 181 1.74 21.82 -0.67
N TRP A 182 0.47 21.70 -1.07
CA TRP A 182 -0.53 22.74 -0.82
C TRP A 182 -0.75 22.97 0.68
N LEU A 183 -0.88 21.89 1.46
CA LEU A 183 -1.04 21.97 2.91
C LEU A 183 0.14 22.67 3.57
N ALA A 184 1.37 22.28 3.23
CA ALA A 184 2.57 22.90 3.77
C ALA A 184 2.69 24.40 3.47
N ALA A 185 2.07 24.87 2.37
CA ALA A 185 2.05 26.29 2.01
C ALA A 185 0.98 27.11 2.75
N HIS A 186 -0.10 26.47 3.23
CA HIS A 186 -1.26 27.17 3.80
C HIS A 186 -1.50 26.87 5.29
N HIS A 187 -0.91 25.80 5.83
CA HIS A 187 -1.15 25.29 7.17
C HIS A 187 0.14 24.87 7.87
N ASN A 188 0.10 24.73 9.20
CA ASN A 188 1.18 24.07 9.92
C ASN A 188 1.07 22.57 9.66
N THR A 189 2.01 22.02 8.89
CA THR A 189 1.93 20.64 8.39
C THR A 189 3.23 19.90 8.68
N VAL A 190 3.10 18.62 9.05
CA VAL A 190 4.20 17.70 9.27
C VAL A 190 3.94 16.39 8.54
N THR A 191 4.98 15.76 8.01
CA THR A 191 4.88 14.41 7.45
C THR A 191 5.49 13.38 8.40
N LEU A 192 4.76 12.30 8.64
CA LEU A 192 5.15 11.21 9.53
C LEU A 192 5.15 9.90 8.73
N SER A 193 6.28 9.18 8.74
CA SER A 193 6.39 7.91 8.04
C SER A 193 7.37 6.94 8.69
N ASP A 194 7.12 5.64 8.55
CA ASP A 194 8.07 4.60 8.97
C ASP A 194 9.19 4.37 7.92
N SER A 195 9.22 5.16 6.85
CA SER A 195 10.25 5.12 5.81
C SER A 195 10.72 6.52 5.45
N GLU A 196 11.95 6.63 4.95
CA GLU A 196 12.44 7.88 4.39
C GLU A 196 11.65 8.24 3.12
N LEU A 197 11.22 9.50 3.05
CA LEU A 197 10.43 10.02 1.96
C LEU A 197 11.22 11.02 1.15
N ASP A 198 11.38 10.77 -0.15
CA ASP A 198 11.92 11.72 -1.10
C ASP A 198 10.84 12.72 -1.54
N LEU A 199 10.49 13.64 -0.64
CA LEU A 199 9.62 14.77 -0.95
C LEU A 199 10.48 16.02 -1.21
N GLN A 200 10.06 16.88 -2.12
CA GLN A 200 10.67 18.21 -2.27
C GLN A 200 10.04 19.21 -1.28
N GLY A 201 10.79 20.22 -0.84
CA GLY A 201 10.28 21.34 -0.03
C GLY A 201 10.68 21.35 1.46
N THR A 202 10.19 22.35 2.19
CA THR A 202 10.62 22.70 3.56
C THR A 202 9.73 22.14 4.68
N MET A 203 8.71 21.34 4.34
CA MET A 203 7.82 20.73 5.33
C MET A 203 8.61 19.84 6.31
N PRO A 204 8.44 19.99 7.64
CA PRO A 204 9.01 19.09 8.63
C PRO A 204 8.64 17.63 8.38
N ARG A 205 9.60 16.73 8.55
CA ARG A 205 9.45 15.29 8.29
C ARG A 205 10.11 14.50 9.40
N PHE A 206 9.40 13.50 9.90
CA PHE A 206 9.93 12.63 10.94
C PHE A 206 9.67 11.17 10.61
N LEU A 207 10.71 10.36 10.85
CA LEU A 207 10.53 8.92 10.93
C LEU A 207 9.68 8.60 12.17
N MET A 208 8.62 7.83 11.99
CA MET A 208 7.70 7.45 13.05
C MET A 208 7.02 6.12 12.72
N GLY A 209 7.09 5.16 13.63
CA GLY A 209 6.42 3.87 13.48
C GLY A 209 4.90 3.99 13.63
N GLN A 210 4.17 3.00 13.13
CA GLN A 210 2.71 2.95 13.24
C GLN A 210 2.24 2.99 14.71
N SER A 211 2.96 2.34 15.62
CA SER A 211 2.66 2.39 17.06
C SER A 211 2.76 3.82 17.62
N ALA A 212 3.80 4.56 17.24
CA ALA A 212 3.97 5.94 17.67
C ALA A 212 2.95 6.88 17.02
N MET A 213 2.68 6.74 15.72
CA MET A 213 1.65 7.52 15.00
C MET A 213 0.26 7.35 15.62
N ASN A 214 -0.13 6.12 15.97
CA ASN A 214 -1.42 5.85 16.62
C ASN A 214 -1.56 6.45 18.03
N ALA A 215 -0.46 6.94 18.61
CA ALA A 215 -0.42 7.50 19.94
C ALA A 215 -0.01 8.98 19.96
N GLU A 216 0.12 9.63 18.79
CA GLU A 216 0.52 11.03 18.64
C GLU A 216 -0.69 11.96 18.69
N THR A 217 -0.96 12.51 19.87
CA THR A 217 -2.20 13.28 20.14
C THR A 217 -2.08 14.77 19.83
N SER A 218 -0.92 15.25 19.38
CA SER A 218 -0.68 16.67 19.11
C SER A 218 -1.25 17.11 17.75
N LEU A 219 -1.74 16.18 16.94
CA LEU A 219 -2.31 16.44 15.62
C LEU A 219 -3.81 16.77 15.72
N ASP A 220 -4.24 17.81 15.03
CA ASP A 220 -5.66 18.21 14.91
C ASP A 220 -6.39 17.44 13.81
N LEU A 221 -5.65 17.09 12.75
CA LEU A 221 -6.15 16.36 11.57
C LEU A 221 -5.03 15.46 11.03
N VAL A 222 -5.34 14.19 10.76
CA VAL A 222 -4.49 13.29 9.99
C VAL A 222 -5.03 13.13 8.58
N ILE A 223 -4.16 13.28 7.59
CA ILE A 223 -4.42 13.02 6.18
C ILE A 223 -3.63 11.79 5.74
N THR A 224 -4.29 10.84 5.08
CA THR A 224 -3.66 9.61 4.62
C THR A 224 -4.36 9.00 3.42
N ALA A 225 -3.64 8.22 2.63
CA ALA A 225 -4.23 7.31 1.65
C ALA A 225 -4.17 5.83 2.10
N HIS A 226 -3.72 5.57 3.34
CA HIS A 226 -3.62 4.21 3.87
C HIS A 226 -4.92 3.72 4.48
N VAL A 227 -5.19 2.44 4.24
CA VAL A 227 -6.24 1.69 4.95
C VAL A 227 -5.82 1.32 6.38
N PHE A 228 -4.52 1.24 6.65
CA PHE A 228 -3.97 0.91 7.96
C PHE A 228 -4.14 2.05 8.97
N PRO A 229 -4.27 1.74 10.27
CA PRO A 229 -4.36 2.77 11.31
C PRO A 229 -3.00 3.46 11.46
N CYS A 230 -2.98 4.78 11.23
CA CYS A 230 -1.79 5.63 11.34
C CYS A 230 -2.12 6.97 12.04
N SER A 231 -3.10 6.94 12.94
CA SER A 231 -3.58 8.10 13.69
C SER A 231 -4.25 7.66 14.99
N PRO A 232 -4.23 8.48 16.06
CA PRO A 232 -5.04 8.20 17.23
C PRO A 232 -6.53 8.23 16.93
N ARG A 233 -7.32 7.47 17.71
CA ARG A 233 -8.78 7.40 17.53
C ARG A 233 -9.48 8.74 17.74
N GLN A 234 -8.98 9.58 18.63
CA GLN A 234 -9.55 10.89 18.95
C GLN A 234 -9.21 11.98 17.93
N THR A 235 -8.19 11.77 17.09
CA THR A 235 -7.79 12.76 16.08
C THR A 235 -8.68 12.62 14.85
N LYS A 236 -9.09 13.74 14.27
CA LYS A 236 -9.87 13.74 13.02
C LYS A 236 -9.04 13.12 11.91
N LYS A 237 -9.68 12.34 11.05
CA LYS A 237 -9.00 11.68 9.94
C LYS A 237 -9.67 12.04 8.62
N LEU A 238 -8.87 12.42 7.62
CA LEU A 238 -9.25 12.49 6.22
C LEU A 238 -8.48 11.39 5.46
N SER A 239 -9.20 10.37 5.01
CA SER A 239 -8.64 9.29 4.19
C SER A 239 -8.96 9.51 2.71
N PHE A 240 -8.03 9.15 1.85
CA PHE A 240 -8.21 9.09 0.40
C PHE A 240 -8.31 7.63 -0.01
N CYS A 241 -9.35 7.28 -0.78
CA CYS A 241 -9.48 5.92 -1.28
C CYS A 241 -8.28 5.59 -2.20
N HIS A 242 -7.66 4.44 -1.96
CA HIS A 242 -6.54 3.95 -2.76
C HIS A 242 -6.97 3.52 -4.18
N MET A 243 -8.25 3.21 -4.37
CA MET A 243 -8.79 2.64 -5.60
C MET A 243 -9.78 3.62 -6.23
N ILE A 244 -9.69 3.83 -7.55
CA ILE A 244 -10.58 4.73 -8.29
C ILE A 244 -12.05 4.22 -8.34
N TYR A 245 -12.26 2.93 -8.13
CA TYR A 245 -13.55 2.24 -8.17
C TYR A 245 -13.72 1.35 -6.92
N ASP A 246 -14.77 0.54 -6.85
CA ASP A 246 -15.05 -0.37 -5.73
C ASP A 246 -14.35 -1.75 -5.84
N PHE A 247 -13.30 -1.84 -6.65
CA PHE A 247 -12.65 -3.10 -7.01
C PHE A 247 -11.95 -3.79 -5.82
N LEU A 248 -12.37 -5.03 -5.52
CA LEU A 248 -11.77 -5.96 -4.53
C LEU A 248 -11.46 -5.35 -3.16
N LEU A 249 -12.22 -4.31 -2.77
CA LEU A 249 -12.17 -3.81 -1.41
C LEU A 249 -12.89 -4.82 -0.51
N PHE A 250 -12.15 -5.44 0.40
CA PHE A 250 -12.75 -6.35 1.37
C PHE A 250 -13.63 -5.55 2.33
N ASN A 251 -14.94 -5.86 2.38
CA ASN A 251 -15.91 -5.17 3.24
C ASN A 251 -15.42 -5.06 4.68
N GLN A 252 -14.81 -6.12 5.22
CA GLN A 252 -14.27 -6.16 6.57
C GLN A 252 -13.11 -5.16 6.77
N GLN A 253 -12.15 -5.11 5.85
CA GLN A 253 -11.03 -4.17 5.94
C GLN A 253 -11.48 -2.72 5.80
N THR A 254 -12.46 -2.47 4.93
CA THR A 254 -13.06 -1.14 4.75
C THR A 254 -13.82 -0.73 6.01
N TYR A 255 -14.61 -1.64 6.59
CA TYR A 255 -15.28 -1.43 7.87
C TYR A 255 -14.27 -1.10 8.99
N GLU A 256 -13.23 -1.91 9.16
CA GLU A 256 -12.16 -1.68 10.14
C GLU A 256 -11.48 -0.34 9.92
N HIS A 257 -11.24 0.04 8.66
CA HIS A 257 -10.67 1.34 8.31
C HIS A 257 -11.59 2.50 8.72
N LEU A 258 -12.88 2.40 8.42
CA LEU A 258 -13.87 3.42 8.74
C LEU A 258 -13.99 3.66 10.24
N GLN A 259 -13.77 2.65 11.09
CA GLN A 259 -13.84 2.76 12.55
C GLN A 259 -12.63 3.42 13.23
N GLN A 260 -11.55 3.68 12.50
CA GLN A 260 -10.27 4.07 13.11
C GLN A 260 -10.29 5.41 13.85
N ALA A 261 -11.14 6.35 13.44
CA ALA A 261 -11.19 7.70 14.00
C ALA A 261 -12.60 8.06 14.48
N GLN A 262 -12.71 8.87 15.54
CA GLN A 262 -13.97 9.36 16.10
C GLN A 262 -14.72 10.24 15.09
N THR A 263 -13.99 11.00 14.26
CA THR A 263 -14.52 11.69 13.09
C THR A 263 -13.66 11.32 11.89
N HIS A 264 -14.27 10.65 10.91
CA HIS A 264 -13.60 10.14 9.73
C HIS A 264 -14.26 10.69 8.46
N TYR A 265 -13.53 11.56 7.78
CA TYR A 265 -13.82 12.03 6.44
C TYR A 265 -13.19 11.08 5.43
N VAL A 266 -13.94 10.64 4.43
CA VAL A 266 -13.48 9.69 3.43
C VAL A 266 -13.66 10.32 2.05
N PHE A 267 -12.55 10.64 1.39
CA PHE A 267 -12.51 11.24 0.08
C PHE A 267 -12.61 10.15 -0.99
N LEU A 268 -13.80 10.05 -1.60
CA LEU A 268 -14.16 8.97 -2.49
C LEU A 268 -14.07 9.39 -3.97
N PRO A 269 -13.52 8.52 -4.84
CA PRO A 269 -13.23 8.89 -6.21
C PRO A 269 -14.41 8.76 -7.17
N SER A 270 -15.33 7.85 -6.91
CA SER A 270 -16.39 7.48 -7.85
C SER A 270 -17.73 7.19 -7.18
N SER A 271 -18.79 7.22 -7.98
CA SER A 271 -20.14 6.85 -7.53
C SER A 271 -20.23 5.41 -7.04
N ALA A 272 -19.53 4.48 -7.69
CA ALA A 272 -19.43 3.09 -7.25
C ALA A 272 -18.76 2.96 -5.88
N SER A 273 -17.61 3.63 -5.69
CA SER A 273 -16.94 3.65 -4.39
C SER A 273 -17.82 4.28 -3.30
N MET A 274 -18.54 5.38 -3.62
CA MET A 274 -19.54 5.99 -2.74
C MET A 274 -20.62 4.99 -2.33
N LYS A 275 -21.22 4.28 -3.30
CA LYS A 275 -22.28 3.31 -3.02
C LYS A 275 -21.79 2.18 -2.11
N MET A 276 -20.61 1.62 -2.39
CA MET A 276 -20.02 0.56 -1.56
C MET A 276 -19.80 1.03 -0.12
N HIS A 277 -19.24 2.24 0.08
CA HIS A 277 -19.02 2.78 1.42
C HIS A 277 -20.34 3.07 2.15
N GLN A 278 -21.35 3.59 1.45
CA GLN A 278 -22.69 3.77 2.00
C GLN A 278 -23.28 2.43 2.46
N ASP A 279 -23.19 1.38 1.64
CA ASP A 279 -23.70 0.06 1.99
C ASP A 279 -23.02 -0.51 3.24
N ILE A 280 -21.68 -0.42 3.32
CA ILE A 280 -20.94 -0.83 4.50
C ILE A 280 -21.38 -0.03 5.74
N CYS A 281 -21.54 1.28 5.59
CA CYS A 281 -22.01 2.16 6.66
C CYS A 281 -23.41 1.81 7.16
N LEU A 282 -24.33 1.43 6.26
CA LEU A 282 -25.71 1.08 6.59
C LEU A 282 -25.86 -0.35 7.14
N GLN A 283 -25.01 -1.28 6.71
CA GLN A 283 -25.05 -2.69 7.12
C GLN A 283 -24.36 -2.95 8.47
N ASN A 284 -23.49 -2.05 8.92
CA ASN A 284 -22.71 -2.22 10.13
C ASN A 284 -23.00 -1.12 11.15
N LYS A 285 -22.76 -1.41 12.44
CA LYS A 285 -22.93 -0.43 13.51
C LYS A 285 -21.65 0.33 13.73
N PHE A 286 -21.70 1.64 13.52
CA PHE A 286 -20.59 2.56 13.77
C PHE A 286 -20.91 3.47 14.96
N GLU A 287 -19.92 3.65 15.84
CA GLU A 287 -20.01 4.57 16.98
C GLU A 287 -19.43 5.96 16.66
N ASN A 288 -18.67 6.06 15.57
CA ASN A 288 -17.97 7.25 15.16
C ASN A 288 -18.77 8.07 14.13
N ASN A 289 -18.34 9.31 13.89
CA ASN A 289 -18.89 10.18 12.87
C ASN A 289 -18.20 9.91 11.53
N ILE A 290 -18.92 9.31 10.57
CA ILE A 290 -18.41 9.04 9.23
C ILE A 290 -19.04 10.02 8.23
N VAL A 291 -18.18 10.64 7.44
CA VAL A 291 -18.54 11.60 6.39
C VAL A 291 -17.92 11.14 5.09
N LEU A 292 -18.75 10.86 4.07
CA LEU A 292 -18.29 10.45 2.75
C LEU A 292 -18.34 11.66 1.82
N ILE A 293 -17.21 11.93 1.15
CA ILE A 293 -16.99 13.11 0.31
C ILE A 293 -16.90 12.63 -1.15
N PRO A 294 -17.77 13.12 -2.06
CA PRO A 294 -17.66 12.86 -3.50
C PRO A 294 -16.52 13.69 -4.08
N GLY A 295 -15.29 13.27 -3.81
CA GLY A 295 -14.11 14.10 -3.93
C GLY A 295 -13.36 13.99 -5.25
N GLY A 296 -13.33 12.81 -5.85
CA GLY A 296 -12.50 12.51 -7.02
C GLY A 296 -11.18 11.81 -6.66
N TYR A 297 -10.24 11.77 -7.60
CA TYR A 297 -9.02 10.98 -7.47
C TYR A 297 -7.75 11.78 -7.86
N PRO A 298 -7.09 12.45 -6.90
CA PRO A 298 -5.90 13.29 -7.16
C PRO A 298 -4.78 12.57 -7.93
N ARG A 299 -4.56 11.27 -7.65
CA ARG A 299 -3.58 10.46 -8.39
C ARG A 299 -3.87 10.46 -9.90
N HIS A 300 -5.14 10.30 -10.26
CA HIS A 300 -5.52 10.22 -11.66
C HIS A 300 -5.44 11.59 -12.33
N ASP A 301 -5.81 12.67 -11.65
CA ASP A 301 -5.65 14.02 -12.17
C ASP A 301 -4.17 14.34 -12.48
N ASN A 302 -3.26 13.86 -11.63
CA ASN A 302 -1.82 13.93 -11.89
C ASN A 302 -1.41 13.08 -13.08
N ASN A 303 -1.91 11.84 -13.16
CA ASN A 303 -1.63 10.96 -14.29
C ASN A 303 -2.15 11.55 -15.62
N MET A 304 -3.28 12.26 -15.62
CA MET A 304 -3.79 12.97 -16.82
C MET A 304 -2.81 14.01 -17.32
N ARG A 305 -2.25 14.84 -16.42
CA ARG A 305 -1.24 15.84 -16.77
C ARG A 305 0.03 15.18 -17.31
N GLN A 306 0.57 14.21 -16.58
CA GLN A 306 1.78 13.50 -16.97
C GLN A 306 1.60 12.72 -18.29
N TYR A 307 0.42 12.13 -18.51
CA TYR A 307 0.11 11.42 -19.75
C TYR A 307 0.08 12.38 -20.94
N HIS A 308 -0.50 13.57 -20.77
CA HIS A 308 -0.44 14.61 -21.79
C HIS A 308 1.00 14.98 -22.16
N ASP A 309 1.88 15.12 -21.16
CA ASP A 309 3.31 15.40 -21.40
C ASP A 309 4.01 14.25 -22.14
N VAL A 310 3.72 13.00 -21.78
CA VAL A 310 4.22 11.82 -22.52
C VAL A 310 3.69 11.83 -23.95
N CYS A 311 2.42 12.09 -24.19
CA CYS A 311 1.85 12.17 -25.54
C CYS A 311 2.47 13.31 -26.37
N ALA A 312 2.89 14.42 -25.75
CA ALA A 312 3.56 15.52 -26.44
C ALA A 312 4.92 15.11 -27.03
N THR A 313 5.53 14.02 -26.55
CA THR A 313 6.76 13.45 -27.14
C THR A 313 6.53 12.67 -28.43
N GLN A 314 5.27 12.52 -28.85
CA GLN A 314 4.87 11.86 -30.11
C GLN A 314 5.37 10.40 -30.24
N LEU A 315 5.40 9.66 -29.13
CA LEU A 315 5.71 8.24 -29.17
C LEU A 315 4.78 7.49 -30.13
N PRO A 316 5.30 6.52 -30.90
CA PRO A 316 4.48 5.75 -31.81
C PRO A 316 3.52 4.85 -31.02
N VAL A 317 2.30 4.72 -31.52
CA VAL A 317 1.33 3.73 -31.02
C VAL A 317 1.59 2.40 -31.72
N ASP A 318 2.63 1.69 -31.27
CA ASP A 318 3.20 0.49 -31.92
C ASP A 318 2.90 -0.83 -31.19
N SER A 319 2.22 -0.78 -30.05
CA SER A 319 2.18 -1.90 -29.11
C SER A 319 0.77 -2.35 -28.74
N ILE A 320 0.66 -3.59 -28.26
CA ILE A 320 -0.48 -4.13 -27.49
C ILE A 320 0.01 -4.32 -26.05
N LEU A 321 -0.71 -3.76 -25.08
CA LEU A 321 -0.38 -3.92 -23.66
C LEU A 321 -1.07 -5.16 -23.09
N TYR A 322 -0.33 -6.02 -22.41
CA TYR A 322 -0.89 -7.06 -21.54
C TYR A 322 -0.54 -6.73 -20.09
N ALA A 323 -1.55 -6.52 -19.24
CA ALA A 323 -1.36 -6.16 -17.83
C ALA A 323 -2.34 -6.95 -16.93
N PRO A 324 -1.95 -8.13 -16.44
CA PRO A 324 -2.80 -8.96 -15.59
C PRO A 324 -2.87 -8.47 -14.14
N THR A 325 -3.86 -8.97 -13.40
CA THR A 325 -3.93 -8.89 -11.94
C THR A 325 -2.80 -9.72 -11.29
N LEU A 326 -2.43 -9.36 -10.05
CA LEU A 326 -1.51 -10.13 -9.18
C LEU A 326 -1.84 -11.62 -9.16
N SER A 327 -0.94 -12.46 -9.68
CA SER A 327 -1.27 -13.85 -10.01
C SER A 327 -0.51 -14.90 -9.18
N SER A 328 0.63 -14.57 -8.60
CA SER A 328 1.52 -15.51 -7.93
C SER A 328 1.07 -15.89 -6.52
N LEU A 329 0.20 -15.09 -5.90
CA LEU A 329 -0.33 -15.39 -4.57
C LEU A 329 -1.43 -16.44 -4.64
N PRO A 330 -1.40 -17.48 -3.78
CA PRO A 330 -2.52 -18.41 -3.63
C PRO A 330 -3.79 -17.63 -3.30
N ALA A 331 -4.87 -17.98 -3.98
CA ALA A 331 -6.20 -17.45 -3.74
C ALA A 331 -7.18 -18.64 -3.72
N GLY A 332 -8.35 -18.46 -3.10
CA GLY A 332 -9.37 -19.50 -3.04
C GLY A 332 -9.82 -19.94 -4.44
N ASN A 333 -10.37 -21.15 -4.55
CA ASN A 333 -10.78 -21.71 -5.86
C ASN A 333 -11.83 -20.82 -6.57
N GLU A 334 -12.67 -20.11 -5.81
CA GLU A 334 -13.61 -19.08 -6.26
C GLU A 334 -12.98 -17.88 -7.00
N THR A 335 -11.66 -17.81 -7.12
CA THR A 335 -10.98 -16.71 -7.83
C THR A 335 -10.38 -17.12 -9.18
N TYR A 336 -10.52 -18.38 -9.63
CA TYR A 336 -9.87 -18.84 -10.86
C TYR A 336 -10.23 -18.00 -12.09
N ALA A 337 -11.50 -17.58 -12.21
CA ALA A 337 -11.98 -16.72 -13.28
C ALA A 337 -11.42 -15.27 -13.24
N CYS A 338 -10.71 -14.90 -12.18
CA CYS A 338 -10.13 -13.55 -12.02
C CYS A 338 -8.79 -13.36 -12.74
N TYR A 339 -8.14 -14.44 -13.20
CA TYR A 339 -6.75 -14.42 -13.66
C TYR A 339 -6.62 -14.96 -15.09
N SER A 340 -5.87 -14.24 -15.94
CA SER A 340 -5.57 -14.69 -17.30
C SER A 340 -4.17 -15.31 -17.47
N ILE A 341 -3.33 -15.33 -16.42
CA ILE A 341 -1.90 -15.62 -16.57
C ILE A 341 -1.59 -17.01 -17.15
N ILE A 342 -2.41 -18.02 -16.85
CA ILE A 342 -2.21 -19.37 -17.38
C ILE A 342 -2.51 -19.40 -18.88
N SER A 343 -3.64 -18.82 -19.30
CA SER A 343 -3.99 -18.70 -20.72
C SER A 343 -3.01 -17.81 -21.49
N ALA A 344 -2.37 -16.85 -20.81
CA ALA A 344 -1.42 -15.94 -21.44
C ALA A 344 -0.18 -16.64 -21.99
N LEU A 345 0.21 -17.80 -21.45
CA LEU A 345 1.26 -18.65 -22.02
C LEU A 345 0.97 -19.05 -23.47
N GLN A 346 -0.31 -19.20 -23.81
CA GLN A 346 -0.75 -19.56 -25.16
C GLN A 346 -1.05 -18.32 -26.00
N PHE A 347 -1.84 -17.37 -25.50
CA PHE A 347 -2.29 -16.27 -26.34
C PHE A 347 -1.23 -15.19 -26.60
N VAL A 348 -0.26 -14.98 -25.70
CA VAL A 348 0.77 -13.93 -25.91
C VAL A 348 1.66 -14.26 -27.11
N PRO A 349 2.24 -15.48 -27.24
CA PRO A 349 2.98 -15.86 -28.43
C PRO A 349 2.13 -15.77 -29.71
N GLU A 350 0.88 -16.19 -29.65
CA GLU A 350 -0.02 -16.20 -30.80
C GLU A 350 -0.41 -14.78 -31.26
N ILE A 351 -0.61 -13.84 -30.34
CA ILE A 351 -0.79 -12.42 -30.65
C ILE A 351 0.42 -11.90 -31.45
N LEU A 352 1.63 -12.16 -30.97
CA LEU A 352 2.84 -11.71 -31.65
C LEU A 352 3.01 -12.38 -33.03
N ALA A 353 2.58 -13.63 -33.19
CA ALA A 353 2.60 -14.32 -34.47
C ALA A 353 1.60 -13.72 -35.48
N ARG A 354 0.39 -13.37 -35.05
CA ARG A 354 -0.68 -12.84 -35.93
C ARG A 354 -0.53 -11.37 -36.25
N PHE A 355 -0.07 -10.56 -35.31
CA PHE A 355 0.04 -9.11 -35.44
C PHE A 355 1.52 -8.73 -35.60
N SER A 356 2.08 -9.04 -36.77
CA SER A 356 3.52 -8.93 -37.06
C SER A 356 4.06 -7.49 -37.06
N ASP A 357 3.18 -6.51 -37.26
CA ASP A 357 3.48 -5.07 -37.21
C ASP A 357 3.40 -4.48 -35.80
N LYS A 358 2.95 -5.27 -34.81
CA LYS A 358 2.85 -4.85 -33.42
C LYS A 358 3.96 -5.45 -32.56
N LYS A 359 4.27 -4.71 -31.50
CA LYS A 359 4.97 -5.23 -30.32
C LYS A 359 3.96 -5.59 -29.23
N LEU A 360 4.42 -6.33 -28.24
CA LEU A 360 3.71 -6.56 -27.00
C LEU A 360 4.48 -5.90 -25.86
N ILE A 361 3.79 -5.15 -25.01
CA ILE A 361 4.33 -4.72 -23.72
C ILE A 361 3.68 -5.61 -22.65
N PHE A 362 4.46 -6.43 -21.97
CA PHE A 362 4.01 -7.18 -20.80
C PHE A 362 4.30 -6.37 -19.54
N ARG A 363 3.24 -5.94 -18.86
CA ARG A 363 3.32 -5.21 -17.60
C ARG A 363 2.87 -6.11 -16.44
N PRO A 364 3.79 -6.82 -15.78
CA PRO A 364 3.48 -7.65 -14.62
C PRO A 364 3.06 -6.80 -13.40
N HIS A 365 2.32 -7.40 -12.47
CA HIS A 365 2.07 -6.76 -11.18
C HIS A 365 3.40 -6.61 -10.41
N PRO A 366 3.70 -5.46 -9.76
CA PRO A 366 4.97 -5.27 -9.05
C PRO A 366 5.25 -6.34 -7.98
N GLU A 367 4.20 -6.83 -7.32
CA GLU A 367 4.33 -7.89 -6.33
C GLU A 367 4.62 -9.27 -6.95
N ASP A 368 4.16 -9.56 -8.17
CA ASP A 368 4.56 -10.78 -8.88
C ASP A 368 6.07 -10.77 -9.16
N LEU A 369 6.61 -9.63 -9.62
CA LEU A 369 8.05 -9.44 -9.80
C LEU A 369 8.83 -9.61 -8.49
N ALA A 370 8.31 -9.09 -7.38
CA ALA A 370 8.96 -9.24 -6.07
C ALA A 370 8.96 -10.69 -5.58
N LEU A 371 7.93 -11.47 -5.95
CA LEU A 371 7.73 -12.85 -5.51
C LEU A 371 8.48 -13.89 -6.35
N VAL A 372 8.84 -13.56 -7.60
CA VAL A 372 9.49 -14.51 -8.52
C VAL A 372 10.74 -15.16 -7.93
N LYS A 373 11.50 -14.42 -7.13
CA LYS A 373 12.74 -14.90 -6.47
C LYS A 373 12.54 -16.02 -5.45
N TYR A 374 11.30 -16.24 -4.99
CA TYR A 374 10.97 -17.28 -4.02
C TYR A 374 10.57 -18.61 -4.68
N SER A 375 10.52 -18.68 -6.01
CA SER A 375 10.23 -19.91 -6.77
C SER A 375 8.99 -20.65 -6.27
N LEU A 376 7.90 -19.92 -6.09
CA LEU A 376 6.64 -20.46 -5.57
C LEU A 376 6.13 -21.60 -6.45
N SER A 377 5.69 -22.70 -5.84
CA SER A 377 5.22 -23.90 -6.55
C SER A 377 3.78 -23.79 -7.08
N HIS A 378 3.11 -22.67 -6.84
CA HIS A 378 1.73 -22.46 -7.25
C HIS A 378 1.62 -22.35 -8.79
N PRO A 379 0.65 -23.00 -9.47
CA PRO A 379 0.57 -23.03 -10.94
C PRO A 379 0.57 -21.64 -11.61
N ARG A 380 -0.12 -20.66 -11.01
CA ARG A 380 -0.13 -19.28 -11.52
C ARG A 380 1.24 -18.60 -11.38
N ALA A 381 1.98 -18.87 -10.32
CA ALA A 381 3.33 -18.31 -10.12
C ALA A 381 4.32 -18.93 -11.13
N GLN A 382 4.16 -20.23 -11.42
CA GLN A 382 4.94 -20.92 -12.46
C GLN A 382 4.63 -20.36 -13.85
N ALA A 383 3.34 -20.19 -14.19
CA ALA A 383 2.94 -19.59 -15.46
C ALA A 383 3.43 -18.14 -15.61
N PHE A 384 3.39 -17.36 -14.52
CA PHE A 384 3.99 -16.03 -14.49
C PHE A 384 5.48 -16.07 -14.81
N ALA A 385 6.25 -16.92 -14.12
CA ALA A 385 7.69 -17.02 -14.31
C ALA A 385 8.06 -17.50 -15.73
N GLU A 386 7.29 -18.45 -16.28
CA GLU A 386 7.47 -18.94 -17.64
C GLU A 386 7.19 -17.84 -18.68
N LEU A 387 6.09 -17.10 -18.54
CA LEU A 387 5.76 -16.00 -19.45
C LEU A 387 6.79 -14.87 -19.36
N LEU A 388 7.25 -14.54 -18.14
CA LEU A 388 8.28 -13.53 -17.92
C LEU A 388 9.57 -13.91 -18.66
N ALA A 389 10.06 -15.15 -18.44
CA ALA A 389 11.26 -15.65 -19.10
C ALA A 389 11.13 -15.69 -20.63
N TRP A 390 9.95 -16.04 -21.15
CA TRP A 390 9.68 -16.01 -22.58
C TRP A 390 9.75 -14.58 -23.15
N CYS A 391 9.13 -13.62 -22.46
CA CYS A 391 9.13 -12.22 -22.87
C CYS A 391 10.53 -11.58 -22.79
N GLU A 392 11.38 -11.97 -21.83
CA GLU A 392 12.77 -11.51 -21.76
C GLU A 392 13.59 -11.91 -22.99
N GLN A 393 13.21 -13.01 -23.67
CA GLN A 393 13.94 -13.55 -24.81
C GLN A 393 13.35 -13.13 -26.16
N HIS A 394 12.07 -12.74 -26.20
CA HIS A 394 11.39 -12.46 -27.46
C HIS A 394 11.60 -11.00 -27.94
N PRO A 395 12.13 -10.75 -29.16
CA PRO A 395 12.57 -9.42 -29.60
C PRO A 395 11.45 -8.38 -29.78
N ARG A 396 10.19 -8.82 -29.76
CA ARG A 396 8.99 -7.96 -29.83
C ARG A 396 8.14 -7.99 -28.55
N CYS A 397 8.60 -8.65 -27.49
CA CYS A 397 8.00 -8.52 -26.17
C CYS A 397 8.88 -7.60 -25.32
N GLU A 398 8.33 -6.50 -24.83
CA GLU A 398 8.99 -5.58 -23.91
C GLU A 398 8.38 -5.78 -22.51
N ILE A 399 9.21 -5.80 -21.47
CA ILE A 399 8.74 -5.96 -20.08
C ILE A 399 8.77 -4.60 -19.40
N ASP A 400 7.60 -4.16 -18.95
CA ASP A 400 7.46 -2.94 -18.18
C ASP A 400 7.55 -3.24 -16.68
N VAL A 401 8.75 -3.03 -16.12
CA VAL A 401 9.06 -3.18 -14.69
C VAL A 401 8.91 -1.88 -13.90
N SER A 402 8.40 -0.81 -14.51
CA SER A 402 8.30 0.50 -13.86
C SER A 402 7.32 0.45 -12.70
N GLN A 403 7.83 0.64 -11.49
CA GLN A 403 7.03 0.65 -10.27
C GLN A 403 6.17 1.91 -10.14
N GLN A 404 6.65 3.04 -10.67
CA GLN A 404 6.05 4.37 -10.38
C GLN A 404 5.22 4.94 -11.54
N SER A 405 5.51 4.59 -12.79
CA SER A 405 4.78 5.15 -13.95
C SER A 405 4.55 4.10 -15.03
N TYR A 406 3.27 3.95 -15.42
CA TYR A 406 2.82 3.11 -16.53
C TYR A 406 2.46 3.92 -17.79
N LEU A 407 2.72 5.23 -17.76
CA LEU A 407 2.17 6.17 -18.73
C LEU A 407 2.77 6.01 -20.12
N GLU A 408 4.05 5.65 -20.22
CA GLU A 408 4.69 5.36 -21.51
C GLU A 408 4.09 4.12 -22.19
N SER A 409 3.93 3.04 -21.42
CA SER A 409 3.24 1.83 -21.88
C SER A 409 1.83 2.16 -22.35
N PHE A 410 1.10 3.00 -21.63
CA PHE A 410 -0.23 3.45 -22.04
C PHE A 410 -0.19 4.28 -23.33
N ALA A 411 0.76 5.19 -23.46
CA ALA A 411 0.90 6.08 -24.61
C ALA A 411 1.23 5.32 -25.90
N ARG A 412 2.04 4.25 -25.82
CA ARG A 412 2.43 3.41 -26.95
C ARG A 412 1.42 2.33 -27.34
N SER A 413 0.46 2.03 -26.48
CA SER A 413 -0.40 0.85 -26.67
C SER A 413 -1.71 1.18 -27.38
N ALA A 414 -1.98 0.52 -28.50
CA ALA A 414 -3.21 0.68 -29.27
C ALA A 414 -4.46 0.21 -28.50
N LEU A 415 -4.29 -0.84 -27.69
CA LEU A 415 -5.30 -1.40 -26.80
C LEU A 415 -4.60 -2.08 -25.61
N ILE A 416 -5.38 -2.40 -24.57
CA ILE A 416 -4.93 -3.21 -23.43
C ILE A 416 -5.71 -4.52 -23.34
N ILE A 417 -5.02 -5.59 -22.99
CA ILE A 417 -5.57 -6.89 -22.58
C ILE A 417 -5.31 -7.02 -21.08
N SER A 418 -6.36 -7.32 -20.33
CA SER A 418 -6.29 -7.53 -18.89
C SER A 418 -7.35 -8.54 -18.46
N ASP A 419 -7.52 -8.74 -17.16
CA ASP A 419 -8.44 -9.70 -16.56
C ASP A 419 -9.45 -9.03 -15.61
N THR A 420 -9.16 -9.03 -14.31
CA THR A 420 -9.87 -8.27 -13.29
C THR A 420 -9.14 -7.00 -12.89
N SER A 421 -7.91 -6.77 -13.35
CA SER A 421 -7.12 -5.63 -12.88
C SER A 421 -7.77 -4.27 -13.14
N SER A 422 -7.84 -3.45 -12.10
CA SER A 422 -8.32 -2.05 -12.19
C SER A 422 -7.46 -1.16 -13.10
N VAL A 423 -6.26 -1.61 -13.49
CA VAL A 423 -5.41 -0.93 -14.48
C VAL A 423 -6.12 -0.78 -15.82
N ALA A 424 -7.01 -1.71 -16.17
CA ALA A 424 -7.79 -1.67 -17.40
C ALA A 424 -8.75 -0.48 -17.45
N PHE A 425 -9.43 -0.20 -16.32
CA PHE A 425 -10.29 0.98 -16.19
C PHE A 425 -9.46 2.27 -16.22
N SER A 426 -8.30 2.27 -15.55
CA SER A 426 -7.37 3.41 -15.59
C SER A 426 -6.87 3.68 -17.02
N PHE A 427 -6.61 2.64 -17.81
CA PHE A 427 -6.24 2.75 -19.21
C PHE A 427 -7.37 3.33 -20.06
N ALA A 428 -8.59 2.79 -19.94
CA ALA A 428 -9.75 3.33 -20.66
C ALA A 428 -9.98 4.81 -20.34
N LEU A 429 -9.95 5.17 -19.05
CA LEU A 429 -10.18 6.53 -18.59
C LEU A 429 -9.11 7.50 -19.09
N LEU A 430 -7.84 7.10 -19.06
CA LEU A 430 -6.71 7.97 -19.40
C LEU A 430 -6.50 8.12 -20.92
N THR A 431 -6.62 7.00 -21.66
CA THR A 431 -6.24 6.94 -23.07
C THR A 431 -7.43 7.05 -24.02
N GLY A 432 -8.64 6.72 -23.55
CA GLY A 432 -9.82 6.52 -24.40
C GLY A 432 -9.69 5.38 -25.41
N ARG A 433 -8.69 4.49 -25.26
CA ARG A 433 -8.41 3.39 -26.18
C ARG A 433 -9.11 2.10 -25.74
N PRO A 434 -9.31 1.14 -26.65
CA PRO A 434 -10.02 -0.09 -26.36
C PRO A 434 -9.40 -0.93 -25.24
N VAL A 435 -10.27 -1.55 -24.45
CA VAL A 435 -9.92 -2.51 -23.40
C VAL A 435 -10.54 -3.85 -23.75
N ILE A 436 -9.76 -4.92 -23.63
CA ILE A 436 -10.24 -6.30 -23.69
C ILE A 436 -10.02 -6.93 -22.32
N LEU A 437 -11.09 -7.46 -21.73
CA LEU A 437 -11.02 -8.24 -20.49
C LEU A 437 -11.20 -9.72 -20.82
N PHE A 438 -10.11 -10.47 -20.65
CA PHE A 438 -10.08 -11.90 -20.82
C PHE A 438 -10.36 -12.61 -19.50
N SER A 439 -11.33 -13.51 -19.49
CA SER A 439 -11.58 -14.46 -18.41
C SER A 439 -12.01 -15.77 -19.04
N SER A 440 -11.68 -16.91 -18.44
CA SER A 440 -12.24 -18.20 -18.91
C SER A 440 -13.73 -18.33 -18.61
N ASP A 441 -14.27 -17.52 -17.68
CA ASP A 441 -15.67 -17.60 -17.24
C ASP A 441 -16.17 -16.27 -16.63
N HIS A 442 -16.52 -15.32 -17.50
CA HIS A 442 -17.15 -14.06 -17.04
C HIS A 442 -18.49 -14.28 -16.33
N HIS A 443 -19.21 -15.37 -16.60
CA HIS A 443 -20.50 -15.64 -15.96
C HIS A 443 -20.32 -15.95 -14.48
N SER A 444 -19.43 -16.90 -14.14
CA SER A 444 -19.12 -17.22 -12.74
C SER A 444 -18.57 -16.01 -12.01
N LEU A 445 -17.72 -15.20 -12.66
CA LEU A 445 -17.21 -13.96 -12.07
C LEU A 445 -18.34 -12.97 -11.70
N ILE A 446 -19.34 -12.78 -12.56
CA ILE A 446 -20.49 -11.91 -12.27
C ILE A 446 -21.33 -12.49 -11.13
N GLN A 447 -21.52 -13.81 -11.11
CA GLN A 447 -22.29 -14.49 -10.07
C GLN A 447 -21.63 -14.38 -8.69
N ASP A 448 -20.32 -14.63 -8.61
CA ASP A 448 -19.55 -14.66 -7.37
C ASP A 448 -19.30 -13.25 -6.80
N TYR A 449 -19.27 -12.23 -7.67
CA TYR A 449 -18.99 -10.84 -7.31
C TYR A 449 -20.13 -9.88 -7.69
N ASN A 450 -21.38 -10.32 -7.58
CA ASN A 450 -22.57 -9.53 -7.94
C ASN A 450 -22.80 -8.27 -7.09
N GLN A 451 -22.03 -8.08 -6.02
CA GLN A 451 -22.01 -6.87 -5.19
C GLN A 451 -20.92 -5.87 -5.59
N CYS A 452 -19.99 -6.27 -6.48
CA CYS A 452 -18.88 -5.45 -6.94
C CYS A 452 -19.28 -4.75 -8.25
N GLN A 453 -19.54 -3.45 -8.16
CA GLN A 453 -19.95 -2.62 -9.29
C GLN A 453 -18.90 -2.63 -10.40
N PHE A 454 -17.60 -2.74 -10.07
CA PHE A 454 -16.52 -2.88 -11.05
C PHE A 454 -16.78 -4.04 -12.01
N ILE A 455 -17.15 -5.20 -11.45
CA ILE A 455 -17.41 -6.43 -12.21
C ILE A 455 -18.65 -6.25 -13.08
N LEU A 456 -19.71 -5.67 -12.52
CA LEU A 456 -20.97 -5.43 -13.22
C LEU A 456 -20.83 -4.42 -14.38
N ASP A 457 -19.92 -3.46 -14.24
CA ASP A 457 -19.72 -2.40 -15.22
C ASP A 457 -18.66 -2.71 -16.28
N LYS A 458 -17.98 -3.85 -16.19
CA LYS A 458 -17.02 -4.30 -17.22
C LYS A 458 -17.54 -4.17 -18.66
N PRO A 459 -18.78 -4.60 -19.01
CA PRO A 459 -19.30 -4.44 -20.37
C PRO A 459 -19.46 -2.98 -20.83
N LYS A 460 -19.49 -2.01 -19.91
CA LYS A 460 -19.68 -0.59 -20.22
C LYS A 460 -18.39 0.07 -20.70
N PHE A 461 -17.21 -0.45 -20.36
CA PHE A 461 -15.92 0.13 -20.74
C PHE A 461 -14.96 -0.83 -21.45
N ALA A 462 -15.31 -2.11 -21.59
CA ALA A 462 -14.43 -3.11 -22.17
C ALA A 462 -15.18 -4.18 -22.99
N HIS A 463 -14.45 -4.79 -23.92
CA HIS A 463 -14.86 -6.00 -24.62
C HIS A 463 -14.59 -7.22 -23.74
N LEU A 464 -15.62 -8.01 -23.47
CA LEU A 464 -15.50 -9.22 -22.67
C LEU A 464 -15.28 -10.43 -23.56
N VAL A 465 -14.20 -11.15 -23.30
CA VAL A 465 -13.77 -12.29 -24.10
C VAL A 465 -13.58 -13.51 -23.22
N ASN A 466 -14.12 -14.66 -23.65
CA ASN A 466 -14.12 -15.91 -22.89
C ASN A 466 -13.11 -16.96 -23.37
N ASN A 467 -12.55 -16.79 -24.57
CA ASN A 467 -11.63 -17.74 -25.18
C ASN A 467 -10.67 -17.03 -26.14
N GLU A 468 -9.64 -17.74 -26.53
CA GLU A 468 -8.57 -17.17 -27.35
C GLU A 468 -9.01 -16.79 -28.76
N ASN A 469 -9.89 -17.56 -29.40
CA ASN A 469 -10.34 -17.24 -30.76
C ASN A 469 -11.07 -15.91 -30.80
N ASP A 470 -11.98 -15.70 -29.84
CA ASP A 470 -12.69 -14.43 -29.67
C ASP A 470 -11.71 -13.30 -29.32
N LEU A 471 -10.63 -13.58 -28.57
CA LEU A 471 -9.58 -12.60 -28.26
C LEU A 471 -8.91 -12.12 -29.55
N TYR A 472 -8.44 -13.05 -30.39
CA TYR A 472 -7.75 -12.70 -31.62
C TYR A 472 -8.67 -11.97 -32.61
N GLN A 473 -9.93 -12.40 -32.72
CA GLN A 473 -10.93 -11.72 -33.54
C GLN A 473 -11.15 -10.29 -33.04
N THR A 474 -11.37 -10.11 -31.74
CA THR A 474 -11.60 -8.79 -31.12
C THR A 474 -10.39 -7.87 -31.32
N ILE A 475 -9.16 -8.37 -31.16
CA ILE A 475 -7.94 -7.59 -31.43
C ILE A 475 -7.92 -7.14 -32.90
N SER A 476 -8.19 -8.05 -33.85
CA SER A 476 -8.21 -7.72 -35.27
C SER A 476 -9.25 -6.64 -35.60
N GLU A 477 -10.47 -6.76 -35.06
CA GLU A 477 -11.53 -5.78 -35.26
C GLU A 477 -11.15 -4.41 -34.71
N LEU A 478 -10.60 -4.36 -33.49
CA LEU A 478 -10.21 -3.12 -32.83
C LEU A 478 -9.02 -2.42 -33.49
N LEU A 479 -8.06 -3.19 -34.02
CA LEU A 479 -6.92 -2.62 -34.74
C LEU A 479 -7.28 -2.11 -36.14
N LEU A 480 -8.32 -2.67 -36.77
CA LEU A 480 -8.83 -2.23 -38.08
C LEU A 480 -9.86 -1.10 -37.97
N SER A 481 -10.54 -0.98 -36.83
CA SER A 481 -11.53 0.07 -36.60
C SER A 481 -10.90 1.45 -36.66
N THR A 482 -11.47 2.32 -37.50
CA THR A 482 -11.18 3.76 -37.45
C THR A 482 -12.01 4.47 -36.40
N ASP A 483 -13.06 3.81 -35.90
CA ASP A 483 -13.93 4.31 -34.85
C ASP A 483 -13.23 4.08 -33.51
N LYS A 484 -12.56 5.12 -33.02
CA LYS A 484 -12.05 5.17 -31.65
C LYS A 484 -13.29 5.24 -30.76
N SER A 485 -13.75 4.10 -30.23
CA SER A 485 -14.97 3.99 -29.44
C SER A 485 -15.05 5.05 -28.31
N LEU A 486 -15.65 6.21 -28.63
CA LEU A 486 -15.89 7.32 -27.71
C LEU A 486 -16.87 6.94 -26.59
N ALA A 487 -17.74 5.94 -26.83
CA ALA A 487 -18.78 5.52 -25.91
C ALA A 487 -18.24 5.01 -24.55
N HIS A 488 -17.10 4.30 -24.56
CA HIS A 488 -16.47 3.83 -23.32
C HIS A 488 -15.87 4.98 -22.50
N THR A 489 -15.42 6.05 -23.17
CA THR A 489 -14.77 7.18 -22.50
C THR A 489 -15.78 8.00 -21.70
N ASP A 490 -17.01 8.15 -22.19
CA ASP A 490 -18.07 8.91 -21.51
C ASP A 490 -18.55 8.22 -20.23
N PHE A 491 -18.69 6.88 -20.26
CA PHE A 491 -18.99 6.11 -19.06
C PHE A 491 -17.90 6.28 -18.00
N CYS A 492 -16.63 6.08 -18.37
CA CYS A 492 -15.53 6.23 -17.42
C CYS A 492 -15.49 7.63 -16.81
N LYS A 493 -15.63 8.69 -17.63
CA LYS A 493 -15.60 10.08 -17.17
C LYS A 493 -16.76 10.42 -16.23
N SER A 494 -17.97 9.98 -16.56
CA SER A 494 -19.17 10.25 -15.76
C SER A 494 -19.22 9.47 -14.44
N SER A 495 -18.40 8.44 -14.30
CA SER A 495 -18.32 7.62 -13.09
C SER A 495 -17.43 8.23 -11.99
N ILE A 496 -16.53 9.16 -12.34
CA ILE A 496 -15.55 9.75 -11.42
C ILE A 496 -16.01 11.15 -11.00
N PHE A 497 -15.98 11.43 -9.70
CA PHE A 497 -16.28 12.77 -9.18
C PHE A 497 -15.13 13.73 -9.49
N ASN A 498 -15.45 14.98 -9.81
CA ASN A 498 -14.48 16.08 -9.99
C ASN A 498 -13.26 15.71 -10.85
N LEU A 499 -13.45 14.93 -11.93
CA LEU A 499 -12.35 14.48 -12.79
C LEU A 499 -11.51 15.67 -13.29
N GLY A 500 -10.20 15.63 -13.05
CA GLY A 500 -9.26 16.71 -13.39
C GLY A 500 -9.21 17.86 -12.37
N HIS A 501 -10.08 17.85 -11.37
CA HIS A 501 -10.31 18.93 -10.39
C HIS A 501 -10.48 18.42 -8.95
N SER A 502 -10.00 17.22 -8.64
CA SER A 502 -10.19 16.58 -7.33
C SER A 502 -9.48 17.38 -6.23
N GLU A 503 -8.26 17.83 -6.52
CA GLU A 503 -7.49 18.69 -5.61
C GLU A 503 -8.18 20.05 -5.42
N ASP A 504 -8.64 20.69 -6.51
CA ASP A 504 -9.34 21.97 -6.46
C ASP A 504 -10.60 21.89 -5.60
N TYR A 505 -11.38 20.81 -5.75
CA TYR A 505 -12.56 20.54 -4.93
C TYR A 505 -12.19 20.44 -3.44
N LEU A 506 -11.13 19.69 -3.11
CA LEU A 506 -10.66 19.63 -1.72
C LEU A 506 -10.25 21.01 -1.20
N TYR A 507 -9.46 21.77 -1.95
CA TYR A 507 -8.98 23.09 -1.52
C TYR A 507 -10.12 24.06 -1.24
N GLN A 508 -11.17 24.06 -2.07
CA GLN A 508 -12.35 24.90 -1.89
C GLN A 508 -13.18 24.54 -0.66
N HIS A 509 -13.12 23.27 -0.23
CA HIS A 509 -13.97 22.76 0.85
C HIS A 509 -13.20 22.33 2.10
N PHE A 510 -11.89 22.55 2.16
CA PHE A 510 -11.03 22.07 3.24
C PHE A 510 -11.42 22.62 4.62
N ASP A 511 -11.90 23.87 4.66
CA ASP A 511 -12.37 24.51 5.89
C ASP A 511 -13.55 23.78 6.55
N TYR A 512 -14.38 23.05 5.78
CA TYR A 512 -15.46 22.24 6.36
C TYR A 512 -14.91 21.09 7.23
N ILE A 513 -13.77 20.52 6.84
CA ILE A 513 -13.08 19.45 7.58
C ILE A 513 -12.40 20.03 8.83
N LEU A 514 -11.65 21.12 8.65
CA LEU A 514 -10.90 21.74 9.75
C LEU A 514 -11.83 22.27 10.85
N GLN A 515 -12.97 22.86 10.47
CA GLN A 515 -13.88 23.55 11.38
C GLN A 515 -15.08 22.69 11.79
N ASP A 516 -15.11 21.41 11.40
CA ASP A 516 -16.22 20.48 11.65
C ASP A 516 -17.58 21.02 11.18
N LYS A 517 -17.55 21.78 10.07
CA LYS A 517 -18.76 22.34 9.46
C LYS A 517 -19.39 21.33 8.52
N ARG A 518 -20.72 21.38 8.47
CA ARG A 518 -21.51 20.55 7.55
C ARG A 518 -21.49 21.15 6.15
N HIS A 519 -21.06 20.36 5.17
CA HIS A 519 -21.18 20.65 3.75
C HIS A 519 -22.55 20.14 3.24
N PRO A 520 -23.26 20.87 2.37
CA PRO A 520 -24.58 20.47 1.89
C PRO A 520 -24.56 19.18 1.05
N ASP A 521 -23.49 18.95 0.28
CA ASP A 521 -23.43 17.85 -0.69
C ASP A 521 -22.72 16.59 -0.18
N TRP A 522 -22.26 16.58 1.07
CA TRP A 522 -21.59 15.42 1.65
C TRP A 522 -22.59 14.47 2.30
N TRP A 523 -22.25 13.19 2.31
CA TRP A 523 -23.07 12.16 2.93
C TRP A 523 -22.62 11.95 4.39
N TYR A 524 -23.54 12.08 5.34
CA TYR A 524 -23.26 11.92 6.76
C TYR A 524 -24.00 10.70 7.29
N LEU A 525 -23.29 9.72 7.83
CA LEU A 525 -23.92 8.50 8.37
C LEU A 525 -25.03 8.83 9.39
N ARG A 526 -24.82 9.85 10.22
CA ARG A 526 -25.77 10.28 11.26
C ARG A 526 -27.15 10.69 10.73
N ASP A 527 -27.28 11.04 9.45
CA ASP A 527 -28.58 11.37 8.86
C ASP A 527 -29.37 10.13 8.43
N HIS A 528 -28.72 8.97 8.39
CA HIS A 528 -29.26 7.73 7.84
C HIS A 528 -29.45 6.62 8.89
N ILE A 529 -28.99 6.85 10.12
CA ILE A 529 -29.23 5.96 11.25
C ILE A 529 -30.19 6.63 12.22
N GLU A 530 -31.17 5.88 12.70
CA GLU A 530 -32.06 6.36 13.76
C GLU A 530 -31.23 6.68 15.01
N ALA A 531 -31.55 7.77 15.70
CA ALA A 531 -30.96 8.07 16.99
C ALA A 531 -31.41 6.98 17.99
N HIS A 532 -30.58 5.96 18.17
CA HIS A 532 -30.78 4.91 19.17
C HIS A 532 -30.47 5.41 20.58
#